data_AF-A0A1W1BCZ9-F1
#
_entry.id   AF-A0A1W1BCZ9-F1
#
_cell.length_a   1.000
_cell.length_b   1.000
_cell.length_c   1.000
_cell.angle_alpha   90.00
_cell.angle_beta   90.00
_cell.angle_gamma   90.00
#
_symmetry.space_group_name_H-M   'P 1'
#
loop_
_entity.id
_entity.type
_entity.pdbx_description
1 polymer ?
#
loop_
_entity_poly.entity_id
_entity_poly.type
_entity_poly.pdbx_seq_one_letter_code
_entity_poly.pdbx_strand_id
1 'polypeptide(L)'
;MKTEKWVMQLLEPSHYAHLFNMLHANISEIDIKVVVVGGAVLPAFAPGHLSEKIEEFAAKGVDFAFCINSMHLLGLDDKKPPKGTSVATDGGLRAISADRKAGYTYFVVA
;
A
#
# COMPACT_ATOMS: atom_id res chain seq x y z
N MET A 1 -7.89 -4.62 20.89
CA MET A 1 -7.64 -3.26 20.36
C MET A 1 -6.24 -3.29 19.78
N LYS A 2 -6.04 -2.88 18.51
CA LYS A 2 -4.70 -2.88 17.89
C LYS A 2 -3.81 -1.89 18.62
N THR A 3 -2.71 -2.37 19.20
CA THR A 3 -1.86 -1.59 20.11
C THR A 3 -0.81 -0.76 19.39
N GLU A 4 -0.47 -1.15 18.17
CA GLU A 4 0.50 -0.47 17.33
C GLU A 4 -0.09 -0.11 15.96
N LYS A 5 0.55 0.88 15.32
CA LYS A 5 0.14 1.44 14.04
C LYS A 5 1.35 1.58 13.13
N TRP A 6 1.34 0.96 11.96
CA TRP A 6 2.46 0.98 11.01
C TRP A 6 2.02 1.52 9.65
N VAL A 7 2.84 2.39 9.07
CA VAL A 7 2.72 2.82 7.67
C VAL A 7 3.95 2.33 6.91
N MET A 8 3.71 1.47 5.92
CA MET A 8 4.75 0.84 5.11
C MET A 8 4.81 1.49 3.73
N GLN A 9 5.99 1.95 3.31
CA GLN A 9 6.23 2.37 1.94
C GLN A 9 6.75 1.18 1.11
N LEU A 10 6.10 0.89 0.00
CA LEU A 10 6.57 -0.07 -1.00
C LEU A 10 7.00 0.68 -2.27
N LEU A 11 8.27 0.55 -2.67
CA LEU A 11 8.82 1.21 -3.87
C LEU A 11 9.06 0.25 -5.04
N GLU A 12 9.50 -0.97 -4.74
CA GLU A 12 9.96 -1.93 -5.74
C GLU A 12 9.01 -3.14 -5.87
N PRO A 13 8.67 -3.55 -7.11
CA PRO A 13 7.83 -4.73 -7.35
C PRO A 13 8.34 -6.03 -6.72
N SER A 14 9.66 -6.19 -6.61
CA SER A 14 10.32 -7.37 -6.04
C SER A 14 9.91 -7.63 -4.59
N HIS A 15 9.50 -6.59 -3.84
CA HIS A 15 9.27 -6.69 -2.40
C HIS A 15 7.82 -7.00 -2.02
N TYR A 16 6.91 -7.25 -2.98
CA TYR A 16 5.53 -7.62 -2.67
C TYR A 16 5.43 -8.91 -1.83
N ALA A 17 6.24 -9.92 -2.14
CA ALA A 17 6.26 -11.16 -1.36
C ALA A 17 6.68 -10.91 0.09
N HIS A 18 7.69 -10.05 0.30
CA HIS A 18 8.12 -9.68 1.64
C HIS A 18 7.05 -8.88 2.38
N LEU A 19 6.42 -7.90 1.72
CA LEU A 19 5.27 -7.17 2.26
C LEU A 19 4.17 -8.13 2.72
N PHE A 20 3.74 -9.07 1.87
CA PHE A 20 2.66 -9.99 2.21
C PHE A 20 2.99 -10.89 3.40
N ASN A 21 4.25 -11.31 3.55
CA ASN A 21 4.69 -12.05 4.73
C ASN A 21 4.56 -11.19 6.01
N MET A 22 4.97 -9.92 5.95
CA MET A 22 4.81 -9.00 7.09
C MET A 22 3.34 -8.73 7.42
N LEU A 23 2.50 -8.51 6.40
CA LEU A 23 1.06 -8.30 6.62
C LEU A 23 0.43 -9.55 7.26
N HIS A 24 0.72 -10.73 6.73
CA HIS A 24 0.16 -11.99 7.24
C HIS A 24 0.50 -12.22 8.71
N ALA A 25 1.75 -11.93 9.10
CA ALA A 25 2.21 -12.13 10.47
C ALA A 25 1.62 -11.14 11.48
N ASN A 26 1.18 -9.95 11.05
CA ASN A 26 0.93 -8.83 11.96
C ASN A 26 -0.49 -8.24 11.90
N ILE A 27 -1.28 -8.53 10.86
CA ILE A 27 -2.57 -7.85 10.62
C ILE A 27 -3.61 -7.97 11.74
N SER A 28 -3.54 -9.03 12.56
CA SER A 28 -4.45 -9.25 13.70
C SER A 28 -4.16 -8.32 14.87
N GLU A 29 -2.92 -7.84 15.01
CA GLU A 29 -2.44 -7.11 16.18
C GLU A 29 -2.11 -5.65 15.87
N ILE A 30 -1.71 -5.38 14.62
CA ILE A 30 -1.20 -4.09 14.17
C ILE A 30 -2.20 -3.44 13.19
N ASP A 31 -2.38 -2.13 13.31
CA ASP A 31 -3.09 -1.33 12.32
C ASP A 31 -2.13 -0.94 11.20
N ILE A 32 -2.30 -1.52 10.02
CA ILE A 32 -1.31 -1.43 8.95
C ILE A 32 -1.88 -0.66 7.77
N LYS A 33 -1.12 0.34 7.35
CA LYS A 33 -1.30 1.06 6.09
C LYS A 33 -0.13 0.78 5.16
N VAL A 34 -0.40 0.71 3.87
CA VAL A 34 0.60 0.51 2.83
C VAL A 34 0.46 1.62 1.80
N VAL A 35 1.52 2.38 1.59
CA VAL A 35 1.59 3.39 0.54
C VAL A 35 2.50 2.87 -0.57
N VAL A 36 1.90 2.52 -1.70
CA VAL A 36 2.60 2.01 -2.88
C VAL A 36 3.01 3.18 -3.77
N VAL A 37 4.31 3.28 -4.04
CA VAL A 37 4.88 4.37 -4.83
C VAL A 37 5.83 3.82 -5.90
N GLY A 38 6.20 4.67 -6.86
CA GLY A 38 7.22 4.34 -7.85
C GLY A 38 6.87 3.11 -8.69
N GLY A 39 7.87 2.29 -8.97
CA GLY A 39 7.74 1.11 -9.84
C GLY A 39 6.78 0.05 -9.29
N ALA A 40 6.60 -0.03 -7.97
CA ALA A 40 5.68 -0.99 -7.34
C ALA A 40 4.21 -0.76 -7.70
N VAL A 41 3.84 0.44 -8.19
CA VAL A 41 2.46 0.76 -8.57
C VAL A 41 2.03 -0.07 -9.79
N LEU A 42 2.81 -0.08 -10.86
CA LEU A 42 2.40 -0.68 -12.14
C LEU A 42 1.87 -2.12 -12.05
N PRO A 43 2.58 -3.08 -11.43
CA PRO A 43 2.14 -4.47 -11.43
C PRO A 43 0.86 -4.70 -10.62
N ALA A 44 0.51 -3.83 -9.67
CA ALA A 44 -0.74 -3.93 -8.93
C ALA A 44 -1.99 -3.67 -9.80
N PHE A 45 -1.84 -2.99 -10.93
CA PHE A 45 -2.92 -2.68 -11.87
C PHE A 45 -3.05 -3.72 -12.99
N ALA A 46 -2.12 -4.68 -13.06
CA ALA A 46 -2.23 -5.80 -13.98
C ALA A 46 -3.20 -6.85 -13.41
N PRO A 47 -4.11 -7.40 -14.23
CA PRO A 47 -4.98 -8.49 -13.78
C PRO A 47 -4.14 -9.71 -13.39
N GLY A 48 -4.52 -10.37 -12.30
CA GLY A 48 -3.92 -11.63 -11.85
C GLY A 48 -3.68 -11.69 -10.35
N HIS A 49 -2.89 -12.69 -9.95
CA HIS A 49 -2.73 -13.10 -8.56
C HIS A 49 -2.25 -11.98 -7.63
N LEU A 50 -1.41 -11.07 -8.12
CA LEU A 50 -0.93 -9.96 -7.31
C LEU A 50 -2.06 -9.01 -6.90
N SER A 51 -2.88 -8.57 -7.86
CA SER A 51 -4.04 -7.71 -7.58
C SER A 51 -5.01 -8.41 -6.64
N GLU A 52 -5.33 -9.69 -6.90
CA GLU A 52 -6.20 -10.49 -6.04
C GLU A 52 -5.66 -10.57 -4.60
N LYS A 53 -4.35 -10.70 -4.42
CA LYS A 53 -3.74 -10.77 -3.10
C LYS A 53 -3.80 -9.43 -2.37
N ILE A 54 -3.63 -8.32 -3.07
CA ILE A 54 -3.82 -6.97 -2.51
C ILE A 54 -5.28 -6.80 -2.05
N GLU A 55 -6.24 -7.17 -2.89
CA GLU A 55 -7.68 -7.11 -2.56
C GLU A 55 -8.02 -7.99 -1.35
N GLU A 56 -7.40 -9.17 -1.22
CA GLU A 56 -7.56 -10.05 -0.05
C GLU A 56 -7.09 -9.38 1.24
N PHE A 57 -5.91 -8.73 1.24
CA PHE A 57 -5.42 -8.02 2.43
C PHE A 57 -6.23 -6.75 2.72
N ALA A 58 -6.68 -6.04 1.70
CA ALA A 58 -7.57 -4.90 1.86
C ALA A 58 -8.89 -5.31 2.53
N ALA A 59 -9.48 -6.44 2.11
CA ALA A 59 -10.68 -7.00 2.74
C ALA A 59 -10.47 -7.42 4.21
N LYS A 60 -9.23 -7.69 4.62
CA LYS A 60 -8.85 -7.98 6.02
C LYS A 60 -8.48 -6.73 6.82
N GLY A 61 -8.60 -5.54 6.23
CA GLY A 61 -8.43 -4.26 6.91
C GLY A 61 -7.04 -3.63 6.80
N VAL A 62 -6.21 -4.03 5.81
CA VAL A 62 -5.02 -3.24 5.44
C VAL A 62 -5.44 -2.10 4.54
N ASP A 63 -5.08 -0.86 4.88
CA ASP A 63 -5.36 0.30 4.03
C ASP A 63 -4.24 0.47 3.00
N PHE A 64 -4.54 0.12 1.74
CA PHE A 64 -3.63 0.33 0.62
C PHE A 64 -3.96 1.65 -0.09
N ALA A 65 -2.95 2.50 -0.27
CA ALA A 65 -3.03 3.72 -1.04
C ALA A 65 -1.97 3.76 -2.15
N PHE A 66 -2.40 3.97 -3.39
CA PHE A 66 -1.51 4.10 -4.56
C PHE A 66 -1.19 5.57 -4.82
N CYS A 67 0.09 5.91 -4.97
CA CYS A 67 0.52 7.28 -5.19
C CYS A 67 0.06 7.82 -6.55
N ILE A 68 -0.73 8.92 -6.54
CA ILE A 68 -1.23 9.54 -7.78
C ILE A 68 -0.11 9.95 -8.73
N ASN A 69 0.99 10.52 -8.21
CA ASN A 69 2.11 10.97 -9.04
C ASN A 69 2.78 9.78 -9.75
N SER A 70 2.87 8.64 -9.08
CA SER A 70 3.43 7.42 -9.67
C SER A 70 2.46 6.82 -10.69
N MET A 71 1.16 6.81 -10.40
CA MET A 71 0.14 6.40 -11.37
C MET A 71 0.21 7.24 -12.65
N HIS A 72 0.29 8.57 -12.53
CA HIS A 72 0.40 9.49 -13.66
C HIS A 72 1.65 9.20 -14.51
N LEU A 73 2.82 9.08 -13.86
CA LEU A 73 4.08 8.77 -14.55
C LEU A 73 4.08 7.42 -15.27
N LEU A 74 3.22 6.50 -14.84
CA LEU A 74 3.09 5.16 -15.40
C LEU A 74 1.89 5.02 -16.37
N GLY A 75 1.18 6.12 -16.67
CA GLY A 75 0.04 6.13 -17.60
C GLY A 75 -1.20 5.40 -17.06
N LEU A 76 -1.45 5.49 -15.75
CA LEU A 76 -2.55 4.80 -15.06
C LEU A 76 -3.70 5.74 -14.65
N ASP A 77 -3.76 6.97 -15.15
CA ASP A 77 -4.73 8.00 -14.73
C ASP A 77 -6.19 7.53 -14.82
N ASP A 78 -6.54 6.81 -15.89
CA ASP A 78 -7.91 6.30 -16.12
C ASP A 78 -8.14 4.89 -15.55
N LYS A 79 -7.15 4.33 -14.85
CA LYS A 79 -7.24 2.97 -14.29
C LYS A 79 -7.81 3.00 -12.89
N LYS A 80 -8.72 2.06 -12.62
CA LYS A 80 -9.22 1.82 -11.27
C LYS A 80 -8.16 1.04 -10.49
N PRO A 81 -7.87 1.41 -9.23
CA PRO A 81 -7.00 0.62 -8.39
C PRO A 81 -7.70 -0.71 -7.99
N PRO A 82 -6.95 -1.69 -7.46
CA PRO A 82 -7.52 -2.93 -6.91
C PRO A 82 -8.68 -2.65 -5.95
N LYS A 83 -9.68 -3.54 -5.92
CA LYS A 83 -10.87 -3.36 -5.08
C LYS A 83 -10.50 -3.21 -3.60
N GLY A 84 -11.21 -2.32 -2.91
CA GLY A 84 -10.99 -2.05 -1.49
C GLY A 84 -9.74 -1.22 -1.19
N THR A 85 -9.03 -0.73 -2.21
CA THR A 85 -7.87 0.16 -2.07
C THR A 85 -8.20 1.58 -2.51
N SER A 86 -7.30 2.52 -2.25
CA SER A 86 -7.48 3.95 -2.52
C SER A 86 -6.33 4.54 -3.33
N VAL A 87 -6.50 5.78 -3.78
CA VAL A 87 -5.44 6.58 -4.40
C VAL A 87 -5.05 7.69 -3.43
N ALA A 88 -3.76 7.82 -3.13
CA ALA A 88 -3.22 8.94 -2.38
C ALA A 88 -3.17 10.18 -3.29
N THR A 89 -4.27 10.94 -3.33
CA THR A 89 -4.48 12.09 -4.23
C THR A 89 -3.55 13.28 -3.96
N ASP A 90 -3.02 13.40 -2.74
CA ASP A 90 -2.01 14.41 -2.39
C ASP A 90 -0.57 13.92 -2.63
N GLY A 91 -0.40 12.69 -3.12
CA GLY A 91 0.87 12.02 -3.35
C GLY A 91 1.33 11.13 -2.18
N GLY A 92 2.09 10.09 -2.50
CA GLY A 92 2.47 9.03 -1.55
C GLY A 92 3.27 9.52 -0.34
N LEU A 93 4.27 10.39 -0.54
CA LEU A 93 5.04 10.94 0.59
C LEU A 93 4.20 11.83 1.51
N ARG A 94 3.17 12.53 0.98
CA ARG A 94 2.25 13.32 1.79
C ARG A 94 1.33 12.41 2.61
N ALA A 95 0.83 11.33 2.02
CA ALA A 95 0.07 10.30 2.73
C ALA A 95 0.89 9.70 3.89
N ILE A 96 2.13 9.27 3.63
CA ILE A 96 3.05 8.77 4.67
C ILE A 96 3.28 9.82 5.75
N SER A 97 3.49 11.08 5.38
CA SER A 97 3.68 12.17 6.36
C SER A 97 2.44 12.38 7.24
N ALA A 98 1.24 12.30 6.67
CA ALA A 98 -0.01 12.40 7.42
C ALA A 98 -0.17 11.23 8.41
N ASP A 99 0.11 10.00 7.97
CA ASP A 99 0.05 8.82 8.85
C ASP A 99 1.08 8.91 9.98
N ARG A 100 2.30 9.37 9.69
CA ARG A 100 3.30 9.61 10.73
C ARG A 100 2.82 10.62 11.78
N LYS A 101 2.16 11.71 11.36
CA LYS A 101 1.56 12.69 12.27
C LYS A 101 0.38 12.12 13.08
N ALA A 102 -0.30 11.11 12.55
CA ALA A 102 -1.35 10.35 13.24
C ALA A 102 -0.81 9.25 14.18
N GLY A 103 0.51 9.18 14.37
CA GLY A 103 1.16 8.25 15.29
C GLY A 103 1.53 6.90 14.69
N TYR A 104 1.54 6.75 13.36
CA TYR A 104 2.02 5.53 12.71
C TYR A 104 3.56 5.50 12.69
N THR A 105 4.13 4.38 13.10
CA THR A 105 5.55 4.06 12.89
C THR A 105 5.79 3.80 11.41
N TYR A 106 6.83 4.42 10.87
CA TYR A 106 7.14 4.37 9.45
C TYR A 106 8.18 3.30 9.12
N PHE A 107 7.89 2.50 8.09
CA PHE A 107 8.80 1.48 7.56
C PHE A 107 8.91 1.59 6.04
N VAL A 108 10.08 1.21 5.52
CA VAL A 108 10.30 0.97 4.09
C VAL A 108 10.40 -0.53 3.88
N VAL A 109 9.67 -1.06 2.90
CA VAL A 109 9.76 -2.46 2.51
C VAL A 109 10.91 -2.63 1.52
N ALA A 110 11.96 -3.31 1.96
CA ALA A 110 13.20 -3.57 1.22
C ALA A 110 13.50 -5.08 1.19
#